data_AF-A0A8R1HY08-F1
#
_entry.id   AF-A0A8R1HY08-F1
#
_cell.length_a   1.000
_cell.length_b   1.000
_cell.length_c   1.000
_cell.angle_alpha   90.00
_cell.angle_beta   90.00
_cell.angle_gamma   90.00
#
_symmetry.space_group_name_H-M   'P 1'
#
loop_
_entity.id
_entity.type
_entity.pdbx_description
1 polymer ?
#
loop_
_entity_poly.entity_id
_entity_poly.type
_entity_poly.pdbx_seq_one_letter_code
_entity_poly.pdbx_strand_id
1 'polypeptide(L)'
;MYSLRVLLLVLSTTSFCSAANNCAWFVGQLQCSNPAKLDNVVIEIWDKDRSFFPITLFVDDDLAGRTITSSEDHGTFKVEGCASDVDFLVFKNEPEFYLKIRHYCKGKQEVTYAYPNNPKVFVPETNDYFTKNPIVLG
;
A
#
# COMPACT_ATOMS: atom_id res chain seq x y z
N MET A 1 19.09 -38.21 -27.23
CA MET A 1 19.23 -38.23 -25.76
C MET A 1 19.56 -36.87 -25.13
N TYR A 2 19.78 -35.78 -25.89
CA TYR A 2 20.05 -34.44 -25.33
C TYR A 2 18.78 -33.65 -24.97
N SER A 3 17.67 -33.90 -25.67
CA SER A 3 16.40 -33.16 -25.51
C SER A 3 15.76 -33.32 -24.12
N LEU A 4 15.81 -34.51 -23.52
CA LEU A 4 15.21 -34.78 -22.21
C LEU A 4 15.98 -34.12 -21.05
N ARG A 5 17.32 -33.99 -21.17
CA ARG A 5 18.17 -33.33 -20.15
C ARG A 5 18.00 -31.82 -20.16
N VAL A 6 17.88 -31.22 -21.35
CA VAL A 6 17.59 -29.80 -21.52
C VAL A 6 16.17 -29.49 -21.00
N LEU A 7 15.19 -30.35 -21.31
CA LEU A 7 13.82 -30.22 -20.79
C LEU A 7 13.78 -30.29 -19.26
N LEU A 8 14.50 -31.24 -18.64
CA LEU A 8 14.60 -31.36 -17.17
C LEU A 8 15.30 -30.16 -16.51
N LEU A 9 16.34 -29.60 -17.14
CA LEU A 9 17.00 -28.37 -16.68
C LEU A 9 16.05 -27.16 -16.75
N VAL A 10 15.30 -27.02 -17.85
CA VAL A 10 14.32 -25.93 -18.02
C VAL A 10 13.16 -26.07 -17.02
N LEU A 11 12.63 -27.28 -16.80
CA LEU A 11 11.60 -27.55 -15.78
C LEU A 11 12.11 -27.35 -14.34
N SER A 12 13.41 -27.51 -14.08
CA SER A 12 13.99 -27.21 -12.76
C SER A 12 14.14 -25.71 -12.49
N THR A 13 14.19 -24.89 -13.54
CA THR A 13 14.30 -23.41 -13.42
C THR A 13 12.95 -22.70 -13.28
N THR A 14 11.82 -23.36 -13.54
CA THR A 14 10.49 -22.73 -13.48
C THR A 14 9.88 -22.62 -12.08
N SER A 15 10.58 -23.03 -11.01
CA SER A 15 9.93 -23.29 -9.71
C SER A 15 10.35 -22.44 -8.51
N PHE A 16 10.97 -21.26 -8.68
CA PHE A 16 11.36 -20.44 -7.52
C PHE A 16 11.09 -18.93 -7.67
N CYS A 17 10.00 -18.55 -8.31
CA CYS A 17 9.44 -17.21 -8.14
C CYS A 17 8.08 -17.35 -7.45
N SER A 18 8.09 -17.26 -6.11
CA SER A 18 6.88 -17.10 -5.31
C SER A 18 6.71 -15.61 -5.03
N ALA A 19 5.47 -15.14 -4.92
CA ALA A 19 5.18 -13.75 -4.55
C ALA A 19 4.06 -13.73 -3.53
N ALA A 20 4.21 -12.93 -2.48
CA ALA A 20 3.15 -12.68 -1.53
C ALA A 20 2.18 -11.64 -2.11
N ASN A 21 0.97 -12.10 -2.41
CA ASN A 21 -0.10 -11.25 -2.93
C ASN A 21 -1.11 -11.00 -1.82
N ASN A 22 -1.19 -9.76 -1.35
CA ASN A 22 -2.12 -9.39 -0.28
C ASN A 22 -2.87 -8.10 -0.62
N CYS A 23 -4.06 -7.95 -0.04
CA CYS A 23 -4.89 -6.78 -0.17
C CYS A 23 -5.16 -6.16 1.20
N ALA A 24 -5.34 -4.85 1.23
CA ALA A 24 -5.67 -4.10 2.44
C ALA A 24 -6.94 -3.26 2.24
N TRP A 25 -7.73 -3.19 3.30
CA TRP A 25 -8.81 -2.23 3.46
C TRP A 25 -8.43 -1.23 4.55
N PHE A 26 -8.41 0.05 4.20
CA PHE A 26 -8.25 1.14 5.17
C PHE A 26 -9.56 1.87 5.35
N VAL A 27 -9.91 2.12 6.61
CA VAL A 27 -10.97 3.04 6.99
C VAL A 27 -10.39 4.05 7.97
N GLY A 28 -10.75 5.32 7.81
CA GLY A 28 -10.21 6.35 8.67
C GLY A 28 -10.97 7.67 8.61
N GLN A 29 -10.49 8.61 9.41
CA GLN A 29 -11.02 9.96 9.51
C GLN A 29 -9.90 10.97 9.21
N LEU A 30 -10.20 11.93 8.33
CA LEU A 30 -9.39 13.11 8.09
C LEU A 30 -9.88 14.28 8.95
N GLN A 31 -8.95 15.15 9.34
CA GLN A 31 -9.22 16.40 10.02
C GLN A 31 -8.51 17.56 9.32
N CYS A 32 -9.21 18.67 9.20
CA CYS A 32 -8.69 19.92 8.67
C CYS A 32 -9.36 21.09 9.40
N SER A 33 -8.62 22.18 9.62
CA SER A 33 -9.16 23.41 10.22
C SER A 33 -10.32 24.01 9.42
N ASN A 34 -10.32 23.85 8.09
CA ASN A 34 -11.43 24.20 7.21
C ASN A 34 -12.10 22.92 6.66
N PRO A 35 -13.28 22.52 7.15
CA PRO A 35 -13.97 21.31 6.70
C PRO A 35 -14.28 21.26 5.21
N ALA A 36 -14.46 22.40 4.54
CA ALA A 36 -14.69 22.44 3.09
C ALA A 36 -13.47 21.95 2.27
N LYS A 37 -12.28 21.87 2.90
CA LYS A 37 -11.06 21.34 2.28
C LYS A 37 -10.89 19.83 2.46
N LEU A 38 -11.87 19.16 3.08
CA LEU A 38 -11.95 17.70 3.15
C LEU A 38 -12.63 17.10 1.91
N ASP A 39 -13.18 17.93 1.03
CA ASP A 39 -13.68 17.51 -0.29
C ASP A 39 -12.53 17.37 -1.29
N ASN A 40 -12.61 16.38 -2.18
CA ASN A 40 -11.60 16.07 -3.20
C ASN A 40 -10.18 15.79 -2.65
N VAL A 41 -10.08 15.22 -1.44
CA VAL A 41 -8.80 14.74 -0.90
C VAL A 41 -8.48 13.40 -1.56
N VAL A 42 -7.31 13.30 -2.19
CA VAL A 42 -6.87 12.05 -2.82
C VAL A 42 -6.14 11.22 -1.79
N ILE A 43 -6.59 9.99 -1.57
CA ILE A 43 -6.02 9.06 -0.59
C ILE A 43 -5.57 7.81 -1.34
N GLU A 44 -4.31 7.47 -1.18
CA GLU A 44 -3.69 6.33 -1.85
C GLU A 44 -3.12 5.36 -0.83
N ILE A 45 -3.33 4.07 -1.06
CA ILE A 45 -2.57 3.01 -0.39
C ILE A 45 -1.32 2.75 -1.21
N TRP A 46 -0.18 2.77 -0.53
CA TRP A 46 1.12 2.44 -1.12
C TRP A 46 1.70 1.23 -0.39
N ASP A 47 2.33 0.35 -1.14
CA ASP A 47 3.16 -0.72 -0.61
C ASP A 47 4.59 -0.22 -0.48
N LYS A 48 5.23 -0.53 0.65
CA LYS A 48 6.59 -0.10 0.92
C LYS A 48 7.56 -1.18 0.48
N ASP A 49 8.33 -0.89 -0.55
CA ASP A 49 9.34 -1.81 -1.05
C ASP A 49 10.56 -1.85 -0.12
N ARG A 50 10.97 -3.07 0.23
CA ARG A 50 12.20 -3.29 1.00
C ARG A 50 13.37 -3.49 0.06
N SER A 51 14.29 -2.52 0.05
CA SER A 51 15.58 -2.71 -0.63
C SER A 51 16.51 -3.59 0.24
N PHE A 52 16.94 -4.74 -0.28
CA PHE A 52 17.83 -5.67 0.43
C PHE A 52 19.26 -5.65 -0.16
N PHE A 53 20.25 -5.32 0.65
CA PHE A 53 21.66 -5.39 0.26
C PHE A 53 22.16 -6.85 0.25
N PRO A 54 22.96 -7.32 -0.73
CA PRO A 54 23.70 -6.57 -1.76
C PRO A 54 22.99 -6.48 -3.12
N ILE A 55 21.80 -7.07 -3.27
CA ILE A 55 21.01 -7.00 -4.50
C ILE A 55 19.94 -5.92 -4.31
N THR A 56 20.38 -4.67 -4.17
CA THR A 56 19.45 -3.54 -4.18
C THR A 56 18.93 -3.38 -5.60
N LEU A 57 17.82 -4.05 -5.93
CA LEU A 57 16.89 -3.44 -6.86
C LEU A 57 16.28 -2.27 -6.10
N PHE A 58 16.56 -1.05 -6.55
CA PHE A 58 15.79 0.12 -6.15
C PHE A 58 14.40 -0.07 -6.74
N VAL A 59 13.49 -0.66 -5.98
CA VAL A 59 12.08 -0.72 -6.34
C VAL A 59 11.44 0.47 -5.65
N ASP A 60 10.81 1.34 -6.45
CA ASP A 60 10.03 2.45 -5.94
C ASP A 60 8.74 1.87 -5.36
N ASP A 61 8.33 2.34 -4.18
CA ASP A 61 7.05 1.95 -3.55
C ASP A 61 5.90 1.91 -4.57
N ASP A 62 5.10 0.84 -4.54
CA ASP A 62 4.04 0.60 -5.51
C ASP A 62 2.69 1.18 -5.05
N LEU A 63 1.98 1.84 -5.98
CA LEU A 63 0.61 2.29 -5.74
C LEU A 63 -0.35 1.10 -5.76
N ALA A 64 -0.89 0.74 -4.60
CA ALA A 64 -1.79 -0.40 -4.44
C ALA A 64 -3.27 -0.06 -4.67
N GLY A 65 -3.69 1.17 -4.35
CA GLY A 65 -5.09 1.58 -4.42
C GLY A 65 -5.31 3.07 -4.22
N ARG A 66 -6.47 3.59 -4.64
CA ARG A 66 -6.81 5.01 -4.53
C ARG A 66 -8.31 5.22 -4.31
N THR A 67 -8.63 6.20 -3.47
CA THR A 67 -9.96 6.80 -3.36
C THR A 67 -9.88 8.33 -3.36
N ILE A 68 -11.02 8.99 -3.48
CA ILE A 68 -11.17 10.43 -3.37
C ILE A 68 -12.36 10.70 -2.46
N THR A 69 -12.18 11.58 -1.47
CA THR A 69 -13.28 11.98 -0.58
C THR A 69 -14.24 12.94 -1.27
N SER A 70 -15.50 12.88 -0.85
CA SER A 70 -16.56 13.81 -1.19
C SER A 70 -16.96 14.65 0.02
N SER A 71 -17.66 15.76 -0.24
CA SER A 71 -18.27 16.58 0.81
C SER A 71 -19.24 15.81 1.74
N GLU A 72 -19.87 14.75 1.26
CA GLU A 72 -20.82 13.91 2.04
C GLU A 72 -20.10 12.98 3.02
N ASP A 73 -18.83 12.66 2.78
CA ASP A 73 -18.06 11.76 3.64
C ASP A 73 -17.65 12.42 4.97
N HIS A 74 -17.72 13.75 5.05
CA HIS A 74 -17.28 14.53 6.22
C HIS A 74 -15.86 14.17 6.69
N GLY A 75 -14.96 13.89 5.74
CA GLY A 75 -13.58 13.48 6.00
C GLY A 75 -13.40 12.00 6.35
N THR A 76 -14.48 11.23 6.43
CA THR A 76 -14.40 9.75 6.48
C THR A 76 -13.84 9.26 5.15
N PHE A 77 -13.09 8.17 5.16
CA PHE A 77 -12.69 7.52 3.92
C PHE A 77 -12.66 6.01 4.06
N LYS A 78 -12.83 5.36 2.90
CA LYS A 78 -12.58 3.94 2.70
C LYS A 78 -11.74 3.80 1.44
N VAL A 79 -10.65 3.05 1.52
CA VAL A 79 -9.79 2.76 0.38
C VAL A 79 -9.35 1.32 0.44
N GLU A 80 -9.31 0.70 -0.73
CA GLU A 80 -8.86 -0.68 -0.93
C GLU A 80 -7.78 -0.73 -2.00
N GLY A 81 -6.89 -1.70 -1.87
CA GLY A 81 -5.78 -1.91 -2.78
C GLY A 81 -5.07 -3.22 -2.51
N CYS A 82 -4.35 -3.71 -3.50
CA CYS A 82 -3.56 -4.93 -3.40
C CYS A 82 -2.16 -4.69 -3.94
N ALA A 83 -1.20 -5.42 -3.41
CA ALA A 83 0.18 -5.41 -3.88
C ALA A 83 0.77 -6.83 -3.86
N SER A 84 1.86 -6.98 -4.61
CA SER A 84 2.53 -8.26 -4.84
C SER A 84 4.02 -8.09 -4.70
N ASP A 85 4.56 -8.68 -3.65
CA ASP A 85 5.98 -8.63 -3.36
C ASP A 85 6.62 -9.98 -3.70
N VAL A 86 7.70 -9.96 -4.48
CA VAL A 86 8.43 -11.19 -4.81
C VAL A 86 9.10 -11.74 -3.55
N ASP A 87 8.81 -13.02 -3.25
CA ASP A 87 9.39 -13.70 -2.10
C ASP A 87 10.90 -13.87 -2.29
N PHE A 88 11.63 -13.69 -1.21
CA PHE A 88 13.03 -14.11 -1.15
C PHE A 88 13.11 -15.60 -0.85
N LEU A 89 14.19 -16.24 -1.30
CA LEU A 89 14.39 -17.69 -1.29
C LEU A 89 13.96 -18.42 0.02
N VAL A 90 14.12 -17.76 1.16
CA VAL A 90 13.82 -18.29 2.50
C VAL A 90 12.87 -17.39 3.34
N PHE A 91 12.43 -16.24 2.81
CA PHE A 91 11.58 -15.30 3.55
C PHE A 91 10.46 -14.77 2.66
N LYS A 92 9.23 -14.86 3.16
CA LYS A 92 8.11 -14.17 2.52
C LYS A 92 8.33 -12.68 2.63
N ASN A 93 8.24 -11.98 1.50
CA ASN A 93 8.19 -10.54 1.48
C ASN A 93 6.72 -10.16 1.40
N GLU A 94 6.06 -9.96 2.53
CA GLU A 94 4.65 -9.53 2.51
C GLU A 94 4.57 -8.00 2.44
N PRO A 95 3.64 -7.46 1.62
CA PRO A 95 3.38 -6.03 1.51
C PRO A 95 3.28 -5.30 2.85
N GLU A 96 3.82 -4.09 2.90
CA GLU A 96 3.79 -3.18 4.04
C GLU A 96 3.07 -1.89 3.69
N PHE A 97 1.75 -1.86 3.94
CA PHE A 97 0.90 -0.77 3.48
C PHE A 97 0.97 0.49 4.34
N TYR A 98 0.96 1.65 3.67
CA TYR A 98 0.80 2.97 4.26
C TYR A 98 -0.06 3.89 3.38
N LEU A 99 -0.44 5.07 3.89
CA LEU A 99 -1.26 6.03 3.16
C LEU A 99 -0.46 7.26 2.70
N LYS A 100 -0.70 7.68 1.46
CA LYS A 100 -0.25 8.96 0.90
C LYS A 100 -1.47 9.80 0.54
N ILE A 101 -1.55 10.99 1.11
CA ILE A 101 -2.76 11.83 1.07
C ILE A 101 -2.41 13.16 0.43
N ARG A 102 -3.04 13.50 -0.69
CA ARG A 102 -2.88 14.80 -1.36
C ARG A 102 -4.09 15.70 -1.09
N HIS A 103 -3.87 16.90 -0.57
CA HIS A 103 -4.93 17.78 -0.10
C HIS A 103 -4.57 19.27 -0.23
N TYR A 104 -5.55 20.13 0.06
CA TYR A 104 -5.43 21.59 0.06
C TYR A 104 -5.79 22.24 1.40
N CYS A 105 -5.71 21.51 2.51
CA CYS A 105 -6.11 21.98 3.84
C CYS A 105 -5.50 23.36 4.23
N LYS A 106 -4.20 23.57 3.99
CA LYS A 106 -3.50 24.85 4.26
C LYS A 106 -3.58 25.88 3.12
N GLY A 107 -4.52 25.72 2.20
CA GLY A 107 -4.72 26.64 1.06
C GLY A 107 -3.74 26.47 -0.10
N LYS A 108 -2.82 25.48 -0.02
CA LYS A 108 -1.91 25.08 -1.10
C LYS A 108 -1.87 23.55 -1.19
N GLN A 109 -1.37 23.04 -2.31
CA GLN A 109 -1.21 21.60 -2.49
C GLN A 109 -0.18 21.05 -1.51
N GLU A 110 -0.56 20.03 -0.74
CA GLU A 110 0.31 19.35 0.23
C GLU A 110 0.16 17.83 0.11
N VAL A 111 1.16 17.13 0.63
CA VAL A 111 1.19 15.67 0.73
C VAL A 111 1.45 15.29 2.17
N THR A 112 0.54 14.51 2.76
CA THR A 112 0.68 13.93 4.10
C THR A 112 0.84 12.43 3.97
N TYR A 113 1.86 11.88 4.63
CA TYR A 113 2.10 10.44 4.73
C TYR A 113 1.60 9.95 6.09
N ALA A 114 0.82 8.88 6.12
CA ALA A 114 0.28 8.33 7.34
C ALA A 114 0.55 6.82 7.41
N TYR A 115 1.14 6.40 8.54
CA TYR A 115 1.52 5.02 8.79
C TYR A 115 0.64 4.44 9.89
N PRO A 116 -0.03 3.29 9.67
CA PRO A 116 -0.79 2.63 10.72
C PRO A 116 0.17 2.04 11.77
N ASN A 117 -0.38 1.69 12.95
CA ASN A 117 0.41 0.97 13.96
C ASN A 117 0.88 -0.42 13.48
N ASN A 118 0.07 -1.09 12.67
CA ASN A 118 0.45 -2.32 11.99
C ASN A 118 0.23 -2.16 10.46
N PRO A 119 1.30 -2.22 9.64
CA PRO A 119 1.20 -2.12 8.17
C PRO A 119 0.75 -3.42 7.49
N LYS A 120 0.74 -4.55 8.22
CA LYS A 120 0.40 -5.89 7.71
C LYS A 120 -0.96 -6.35 8.22
N VAL A 121 -1.99 -5.57 7.94
CA VAL A 121 -3.39 -5.94 8.17
C VAL A 121 -4.02 -6.22 6.82
N PHE A 122 -4.39 -7.48 6.59
CA PHE A 122 -4.85 -7.96 5.29
C PHE A 122 -6.33 -8.38 5.35
N VAL A 123 -7.00 -8.24 4.21
CA VAL A 123 -8.40 -8.69 4.04
C VAL A 123 -8.55 -10.15 4.50
N PRO A 124 -9.63 -10.51 5.23
CA PRO A 124 -10.84 -9.73 5.51
C PRO A 124 -10.76 -8.78 6.71
N GLU A 125 -9.59 -8.64 7.35
CA GLU A 125 -9.40 -7.67 8.42
C GLU A 125 -9.24 -6.25 7.84
N THR A 126 -9.87 -5.28 8.49
CA THR A 126 -9.81 -3.87 8.09
C THR A 126 -8.82 -3.14 8.97
N ASN A 127 -7.91 -2.36 8.35
CA ASN A 127 -7.07 -1.42 9.07
C ASN A 127 -7.89 -0.16 9.43
N ASP A 128 -8.46 -0.15 10.63
CA ASP A 128 -9.31 0.93 11.17
C ASP A 128 -8.55 1.86 12.13
N TYR A 129 -7.22 1.78 12.16
CA TYR A 129 -6.37 2.55 13.09
C TYR A 129 -6.67 4.05 13.05
N PHE A 130 -6.89 4.58 11.84
CA PHE A 130 -7.15 6.01 11.60
C PHE A 130 -8.60 6.44 11.89
N THR A 131 -9.49 5.51 12.22
CA THR A 131 -10.82 5.86 12.77
C THR A 131 -10.69 6.37 14.21
N LYS A 132 -9.80 5.75 15.00
CA LYS A 132 -9.53 6.14 16.39
C LYS A 132 -8.41 7.18 16.52
N ASN A 133 -7.56 7.27 15.50
CA ASN A 133 -6.43 8.21 15.44
C ASN A 133 -6.54 9.04 14.14
N PRO A 134 -7.44 10.04 14.09
CA PRO A 134 -7.69 10.81 12.88
C PRO A 134 -6.42 11.48 12.32
N ILE A 135 -6.32 11.52 11.00
CA ILE A 135 -5.18 12.11 10.29
C ILE A 135 -5.41 13.62 10.16
N VAL A 136 -4.56 14.41 10.82
CA VAL A 136 -4.60 15.87 10.78
C VAL A 136 -3.82 16.36 9.55
N LEU A 137 -4.51 16.98 8.60
CA LEU A 137 -3.94 17.44 7.33
C LEU A 137 -3.35 18.85 7.40
N GLY A 138 -3.40 19.51 8.56
CA GLY A 138 -2.78 20.81 8.73
C GLY A 138 -3.20 21.60 9.94
#